data_AF-B6U6X7-F1
#
_entry.id   AF-B6U6X7-F1
#
_cell.length_a   1.000
_cell.length_b   1.000
_cell.length_c   1.000
_cell.angle_alpha   90.00
_cell.angle_beta   90.00
_cell.angle_gamma   90.00
#
_symmetry.space_group_name_H-M   'P 1'
#
loop_
_entity.id
_entity.type
_entity.pdbx_description
1 polymer ?
#
loop_
_entity_poly.entity_id
_entity_poly.type
_entity_poly.pdbx_seq_one_letter_code
_entity_poly.pdbx_strand_id
1 'polypeptide(L)' 'MSKRLLSRLLGMFQSRTQVGVDKVGNRYFTRVEEVDGTMKERRWVEFKGADQDSTTVPVEWICWLNGCGM' A
#
# COMPACT_ATOMS: atom_id res chain seq x y z
N MET A 1 16.64 -21.31 17.04
CA MET A 1 16.52 -21.26 15.57
C MET A 1 15.03 -21.18 15.20
N SER A 2 14.37 -20.03 15.37
CA SER A 2 12.93 -19.90 15.05
C SER A 2 12.43 -18.44 14.98
N LYS A 3 13.26 -17.47 14.58
CA LYS A 3 12.77 -16.09 14.39
C LYS A 3 12.17 -15.89 12.99
N ARG A 4 12.81 -16.47 11.96
CA ARG A 4 12.41 -16.34 10.54
C ARG A 4 11.04 -16.95 10.19
N LEU A 5 10.69 -18.09 10.78
CA LEU A 5 9.39 -18.74 10.52
C LEU A 5 8.22 -17.97 11.15
N LEU A 6 8.44 -17.41 12.34
CA LEU A 6 7.44 -16.57 13.01
C LEU A 6 7.22 -15.24 12.26
N SER A 7 8.28 -14.61 11.76
CA SER A 7 8.19 -13.41 10.91
C SER A 7 7.33 -13.65 9.66
N ARG A 8 7.53 -14.80 8.99
CA ARG A 8 6.78 -15.19 7.79
C ARG A 8 5.30 -15.43 8.09
N LEU A 9 4.99 -16.12 9.19
CA LEU A 9 3.61 -16.37 9.61
C LEU A 9 2.88 -15.06 9.99
N LEU A 10 3.58 -14.11 10.64
CA LEU A 10 3.04 -12.78 10.94
C LEU A 10 2.82 -11.94 9.67
N GLY A 11 3.75 -11.97 8.71
CA GLY A 11 3.62 -11.27 7.43
C GLY A 11 2.46 -11.78 6.56
N MET A 12 2.12 -13.08 6.66
CA MET A 12 0.94 -13.64 5.99
C MET A 12 -0.38 -13.09 6.55
N PHE A 13 -0.41 -12.66 7.82
CA PHE A 13 -1.57 -12.05 8.49
C PHE A 13 -1.58 -10.52 8.42
N GLN A 14 -0.56 -9.87 7.83
CA GLN A 14 -0.60 -8.44 7.52
C GLN A 14 -1.57 -8.21 6.37
N SER A 15 -2.83 -8.12 6.78
CA SER A 15 -3.99 -7.80 5.98
C SER A 15 -3.80 -6.41 5.37
N ARG A 16 -4.14 -6.32 4.08
CA ARG A 16 -4.31 -5.07 3.34
C ARG A 16 -4.99 -4.02 4.21
N THR A 17 -4.28 -2.95 4.54
CA THR A 17 -4.80 -1.86 5.37
C THR A 17 -5.28 -0.74 4.45
N GLN A 18 -6.56 -0.36 4.57
CA GLN A 18 -7.10 0.80 3.87
C GLN A 18 -6.66 2.08 4.59
N VAL A 19 -5.96 2.95 3.89
CA VAL A 19 -5.43 4.21 4.43
C VAL A 19 -6.44 5.34 4.29
N GLY A 20 -7.14 5.39 3.15
CA GLY A 20 -8.08 6.47 2.91
C GLY A 20 -8.85 6.32 1.61
N VAL A 21 -9.73 7.29 1.39
CA VAL A 21 -10.51 7.46 0.17
C VAL A 21 -10.42 8.92 -0.24
N ASP A 22 -10.15 9.20 -1.51
CA ASP A 22 -10.17 10.59 -2.01
C ASP A 22 -11.58 11.06 -2.37
N LYS A 23 -11.69 12.32 -2.80
CA LYS A 23 -12.95 12.97 -3.16
C LYS A 23 -13.68 12.30 -4.32
N VAL A 24 -12.94 11.67 -5.23
CA VAL A 24 -13.51 10.97 -6.40
C VAL A 24 -13.79 9.50 -6.10
N GLY A 25 -13.37 9.02 -4.93
CA GLY A 25 -13.69 7.70 -4.39
C GLY A 25 -12.61 6.65 -4.62
N ASN A 26 -11.41 7.03 -5.07
CA ASN A 26 -10.28 6.11 -5.14
C ASN A 26 -9.90 5.66 -3.74
N ARG A 27 -9.58 4.37 -3.58
CA ARG A 27 -9.20 3.79 -2.30
C ARG A 27 -7.71 3.52 -2.27
N TYR A 28 -7.06 3.92 -1.19
CA TYR A 28 -5.62 3.81 -1.01
C TYR A 28 -5.31 2.73 0.01
N PHE A 29 -4.36 1.87 -0.30
CA PHE A 29 -4.03 0.70 0.49
C PHE A 29 -2.53 0.57 0.72
N THR A 30 -2.18 0.11 1.91
CA THR A 30 -0.82 -0.28 2.27
C THR A 30 -0.76 -1.73 2.74
N ARG A 31 0.39 -2.36 2.50
CA ARG A 31 0.73 -3.69 3.02
C ARG A 31 2.24 -3.80 3.17
N VAL A 32 2.68 -4.36 4.29
CA VAL A 32 4.07 -4.75 4.46
C VAL A 32 4.26 -6.14 3.84
N GLU A 33 5.21 -6.25 2.92
CA GLU A 33 5.57 -7.50 2.25
C GLU A 33 7.08 -7.76 2.43
N GLU A 34 7.46 -9.01 2.69
CA GLU A 34 8.87 -9.42 2.71
C GLU A 34 9.34 -9.63 1.26
N VAL A 35 10.22 -8.75 0.77
CA VAL A 35 10.83 -8.81 -0.55
C VAL A 35 12.34 -8.97 -0.38
N ASP A 36 12.91 -10.06 -0.91
CA ASP A 36 14.35 -10.37 -0.82
C ASP A 36 14.91 -10.33 0.61
N GLY A 37 14.12 -10.80 1.59
CA GLY A 37 14.50 -10.81 3.01
C GLY A 37 14.43 -9.43 3.70
N THR A 38 13.97 -8.40 3.00
CA THR A 38 13.72 -7.06 3.53
C THR A 38 12.22 -6.80 3.62
N MET A 39 11.75 -6.28 4.75
CA MET A 39 10.36 -5.84 4.90
C MET A 39 10.17 -4.52 4.13
N LYS A 40 9.33 -4.54 3.10
CA LYS A 40 9.02 -3.38 2.26
C LYS A 40 7.55 -3.02 2.39
N GLU A 41 7.27 -1.75 2.57
CA GLU A 41 5.89 -1.25 2.49
C GLU A 41 5.49 -1.08 1.02
N ARG A 42 4.44 -1.78 0.61
CA ARG A 42 3.80 -1.66 -0.69
C ARG A 42 2.56 -0.79 -0.56
N ARG A 43 2.50 0.25 -1.39
CA ARG A 43 1.39 1.21 -1.44
C ARG A 43 0.76 1.15 -2.82
N TRP A 44 -0.56 1.16 -2.89
CA TRP A 44 -1.28 1.17 -4.16
C TRP A 44 -2.63 1.87 -4.04
N VAL A 45 -3.19 2.20 -5.20
CA VAL A 45 -4.52 2.79 -5.34
C VAL A 45 -5.42 1.82 -6.12
N GLU A 46 -6.68 1.76 -5.72
CA GLU A 46 -7.76 1.15 -6.49
C GLU A 46 -8.73 2.23 -6.92
N PHE A 47 -8.82 2.41 -8.23
CA PHE A 47 -9.73 3.37 -8.85
C PHE A 47 -11.18 2.91 -8.69
N LYS A 48 -12.09 3.86 -8.48
CA LYS A 48 -13.52 3.59 -8.31
C LYS A 48 -14.21 3.26 -9.65
N GLY A 49 -13.70 3.77 -10.77
CA GLY A 49 -14.29 3.61 -12.10
C GLY A 49 -13.26 3.40 -13.21
N ALA A 50 -13.73 3.04 -14.40
CA ALA A 50 -12.89 2.76 -15.56
C ALA A 50 -12.23 4.00 -16.17
N ASP A 51 -12.84 5.18 -16.00
CA ASP A 51 -12.37 6.45 -16.55
C ASP A 51 -11.33 7.16 -15.67
N GLN A 52 -10.94 6.56 -14.54
CA GLN A 52 -9.93 7.12 -13.64
C GLN A 52 -8.56 6.54 -13.95
N ASP A 53 -7.59 7.43 -14.06
CA ASP A 53 -6.20 7.09 -14.33
C ASP A 53 -5.24 7.75 -13.32
N SER A 54 -3.95 7.44 -13.45
CA SER A 54 -2.89 7.97 -12.58
C SER A 54 -2.76 9.49 -12.61
N THR A 55 -3.25 10.18 -13.65
CA THR A 55 -3.20 11.65 -13.76
C THR A 55 -4.28 12.33 -12.91
N THR A 56 -5.34 11.59 -12.57
CA THR A 56 -6.44 12.09 -11.73
C THR A 56 -6.18 11.98 -10.22
N VAL A 57 -5.08 11.32 -9.83
CA VAL A 57 -4.70 11.12 -8.42
C VAL A 57 -4.21 12.45 -7.83
N PRO A 58 -4.75 12.90 -6.68
CA PRO A 58 -4.29 14.13 -6.03
C PRO A 58 -2.80 14.08 -5.62
N VAL A 59 -2.15 15.25 -5.58
CA VAL A 59 -0.69 15.35 -5.36
C VAL A 59 -0.26 14.76 -4.01
N GLU A 60 -1.07 14.89 -2.96
CA GLU A 60 -0.81 14.30 -1.65
C GLU A 60 -0.73 12.77 -1.71
N TRP A 61 -1.57 12.15 -2.55
CA TRP A 61 -1.60 10.71 -2.73
C TRP A 61 -0.51 10.22 -3.68
N ILE A 62 -0.16 11.00 -4.71
CA ILE A 62 1.02 10.73 -5.56
C ILE A 62 2.28 10.74 -4.69
N CYS A 63 2.41 11.73 -3.81
CA CYS A 63 3.53 11.87 -2.88
C CYS A 63 3.61 10.65 -1.95
N TRP A 64 2.49 10.26 -1.34
CA TRP A 64 2.41 9.08 -0.48
C TRP A 64 2.74 7.77 -1.21
N LEU A 65 2.21 7.56 -2.43
CA LEU A 65 2.49 6.36 -3.25
C LEU A 65 3.96 6.23 -3.62
N ASN A 66 4.64 7.35 -3.90
CA ASN A 66 6.06 7.37 -4.26
C ASN A 66 7.00 7.38 -3.05
N GLY A 67 6.48 7.46 -1.82
CA GLY A 67 7.31 7.59 -0.63
C GLY A 67 7.90 8.97 -0.41
N CYS A 68 7.36 10.00 -1.07
CA CYS A 68 7.78 11.39 -0.92
C CYS A 68 7.20 12.09 0.33
N GLY A 69 6.40 11.43 1.18
CA GLY A 69 5.67 12.08 2.28
C GLY A 69 5.76 11.38 3.64
N MET A 70 6.45 12.08 4.56
CA MET A 70 6.71 11.92 6.01
C MET A 70 7.60 10.77 6.48
#